data_AF-A0A6I8N112-F1
#
_entry.id   AF-A0A6I8N112-F1
#
_cell.length_a   1.000
_cell.length_b   1.000
_cell.length_c   1.000
_cell.angle_alpha   90.00
_cell.angle_beta   90.00
_cell.angle_gamma   90.00
#
_symmetry.space_group_name_H-M   'P 1'
#
loop_
_entity.id
_entity.type
_entity.pdbx_description
1 polymer ?
#
loop_
_entity_poly.entity_id
_entity_poly.type
_entity_poly.pdbx_seq_one_letter_code
_entity_poly.pdbx_strand_id
1 'polypeptide(L)'
;MAAAGGEGGRRRGRAGPGPPPPPLLLLLLGMALCPPASALGDEFSPGQWAAAGAAGSAAKGRRYLLYDVNPPEGFNLRRDVYIRVASLLKTLLKTEDWVLVLPPWGRLYHWQSPDIHQVRIPWSEFFDLPSLNKNIPAIEYEQFIAESGGPFIEQVYVLQSYAEGWKEGTWEEKIDERPCIDQLLYSKDKHEYYRGWFWGYEETRGLKVSCLSVQGSASVMAPVLLKNTSARDFRERHP
;
A
#
# COMPACT_ATOMS: atom_id res chain seq x y z
N MET A 1 11.47 -31.00 82.05
CA MET A 1 11.91 -29.79 82.79
C MET A 1 11.17 -28.61 82.16
N ALA A 2 10.52 -27.79 82.99
CA ALA A 2 9.63 -26.61 82.78
C ALA A 2 9.64 -25.92 81.40
N ALA A 3 8.51 -25.54 80.76
CA ALA A 3 7.34 -24.72 81.14
C ALA A 3 7.56 -23.18 81.08
N ALA A 4 6.51 -22.49 80.57
CA ALA A 4 6.21 -21.04 80.46
C ALA A 4 6.82 -20.30 79.25
N GLY A 5 6.10 -19.49 78.45
CA GLY A 5 4.78 -18.84 78.59
C GLY A 5 4.93 -17.34 78.92
N GLY A 6 4.34 -16.44 78.11
CA GLY A 6 3.99 -15.08 78.56
C GLY A 6 4.31 -13.89 77.63
N GLU A 7 3.27 -13.42 76.95
CA GLU A 7 2.88 -12.04 76.59
C GLU A 7 3.77 -10.81 76.85
N GLY A 8 3.65 -9.83 75.93
CA GLY A 8 3.40 -8.44 76.31
C GLY A 8 4.28 -7.38 75.64
N GLY A 9 3.66 -6.35 75.03
CA GLY A 9 4.31 -5.04 74.93
C GLY A 9 4.18 -4.28 73.61
N ARG A 10 2.99 -3.75 73.32
CA ARG A 10 2.72 -2.72 72.30
C ARG A 10 3.53 -1.45 72.61
N ARG A 11 4.33 -0.93 71.68
CA ARG A 11 4.75 0.49 71.68
C ARG A 11 4.37 1.18 70.36
N ARG A 12 3.42 2.10 70.48
CA ARG A 12 3.08 3.11 69.48
C ARG A 12 4.19 4.16 69.44
N GLY A 13 4.78 4.40 68.27
CA GLY A 13 5.57 5.60 67.97
C GLY A 13 4.75 6.54 67.09
N ARG A 14 4.50 7.76 67.60
CA ARG A 14 3.67 8.82 67.01
C ARG A 14 4.32 9.44 65.76
N ALA A 15 3.48 9.78 64.79
CA ALA A 15 3.75 10.80 63.78
C ALA A 15 3.91 12.18 64.45
N GLY A 16 4.90 12.96 64.00
CA GLY A 16 5.14 14.35 64.37
C GLY A 16 5.27 15.23 63.11
N PRO A 17 4.97 16.54 63.22
CA PRO A 17 4.60 17.40 62.10
C PRO A 17 5.80 17.99 61.35
N GLY A 18 5.64 18.20 60.03
CA GLY A 18 6.61 18.89 59.19
C GLY A 18 6.51 20.43 59.27
N PRO A 19 7.55 21.17 58.86
CA PRO A 19 7.46 22.61 58.56
C PRO A 19 7.94 22.92 57.11
N PRO A 20 7.77 24.16 56.63
CA PRO A 20 6.86 24.55 55.54
C PRO A 20 7.50 24.54 54.14
N PRO A 21 6.69 24.56 53.06
CA PRO A 21 7.19 24.71 51.71
C PRO A 21 7.76 26.13 51.47
N PRO A 22 8.85 26.29 50.69
CA PRO A 22 9.35 27.59 50.26
C PRO A 22 8.41 28.25 49.24
N PRO A 23 8.53 29.58 49.04
CA PRO A 23 7.43 30.42 48.60
C PRO A 23 7.10 30.27 47.11
N LEU A 24 5.80 30.36 46.84
CA LEU A 24 5.18 30.45 45.53
C LEU A 24 5.64 31.74 44.82
N LEU A 25 6.67 31.65 43.97
CA LEU A 25 7.01 32.74 43.05
C LEU A 25 6.20 32.56 41.77
N LEU A 26 5.02 33.19 41.74
CA LEU A 26 4.14 33.28 40.57
C LEU A 26 4.70 34.30 39.58
N LEU A 27 5.56 33.84 38.66
CA LEU A 27 5.89 34.60 37.45
C LEU A 27 4.81 34.32 36.39
N LEU A 28 3.81 35.21 36.33
CA LEU A 28 2.86 35.28 35.22
C LEU A 28 3.53 35.98 34.04
N LEU A 29 3.82 35.25 32.96
CA LEU A 29 4.00 35.83 31.63
C LEU A 29 3.72 34.77 30.55
N GLY A 30 2.65 35.02 29.78
CA GLY A 30 2.48 34.58 28.39
C GLY A 30 1.82 33.22 28.17
N MET A 31 0.50 33.20 28.05
CA MET A 31 -0.24 32.11 27.41
C MET A 31 0.12 32.00 25.92
N ALA A 32 0.58 30.84 25.49
CA ALA A 32 0.39 30.35 24.13
C ALA A 32 -0.15 28.91 24.24
N LEU A 33 -1.46 28.80 24.47
CA LEU A 33 -2.18 27.54 24.38
C LEU A 33 -2.46 27.28 22.89
N CYS A 34 -1.86 26.23 22.34
CA CYS A 34 -2.42 25.55 21.19
C CYS A 34 -2.52 24.07 21.55
N PRO A 35 -3.69 23.57 22.00
CA PRO A 35 -3.92 22.15 22.18
C PRO A 35 -4.14 21.45 20.82
N PRO A 36 -3.89 20.13 20.78
CA PRO A 36 -3.79 19.35 19.57
C PRO A 36 -5.17 19.12 18.94
N ALA A 37 -5.27 19.30 17.63
CA ALA A 37 -6.40 18.82 16.86
C ALA A 37 -6.41 17.28 16.92
N SER A 38 -7.39 16.71 17.59
CA SER A 38 -7.74 15.30 17.42
C SER A 38 -9.24 15.10 17.52
N ALA A 39 -9.72 14.47 16.45
CA ALA A 39 -10.98 13.75 16.27
C ALA A 39 -12.27 14.58 16.21
N LEU A 40 -12.86 14.65 15.00
CA LEU A 40 -14.04 13.84 14.68
C LEU A 40 -14.34 13.87 13.17
N GLY A 41 -14.15 12.73 12.50
CA GLY A 41 -14.79 12.37 11.22
C GLY A 41 -14.49 13.26 10.01
N ASP A 42 -13.35 13.06 9.36
CA ASP A 42 -13.17 13.59 8.01
C ASP A 42 -13.84 12.63 7.00
N GLU A 43 -15.07 12.98 6.63
CA GLU A 43 -15.77 12.39 5.50
C GLU A 43 -15.05 12.82 4.22
N PHE A 44 -14.40 11.86 3.57
CA PHE A 44 -13.65 12.07 2.32
C PHE A 44 -14.51 12.80 1.29
N SER A 45 -14.16 14.07 1.01
CA SER A 45 -14.79 14.88 -0.03
C SER A 45 -13.84 15.03 -1.22
N PRO A 46 -14.23 14.61 -2.45
CA PRO A 46 -13.36 14.68 -3.61
C PRO A 46 -13.22 16.14 -4.07
N GLY A 47 -12.22 16.84 -3.54
CA GLY A 47 -11.93 18.24 -3.88
C GLY A 47 -10.68 18.82 -3.23
N GLN A 48 -10.18 18.23 -2.14
CA GLN A 48 -9.01 18.76 -1.41
C GLN A 48 -7.66 18.51 -2.10
N TRP A 49 -7.57 17.60 -3.08
CA TRP A 49 -6.31 17.33 -3.78
C TRP A 49 -5.94 18.40 -4.82
N ALA A 50 -6.89 19.24 -5.24
CA ALA A 50 -6.67 20.23 -6.30
C ALA A 50 -5.74 21.40 -5.91
N ALA A 51 -5.42 21.57 -4.62
CA ALA A 51 -4.64 22.72 -4.13
C ALA A 51 -3.16 22.40 -3.88
N ALA A 52 -2.73 21.14 -3.96
CA ALA A 52 -1.35 20.75 -3.73
C ALA A 52 -0.59 20.55 -5.05
N GLY A 53 0.02 21.64 -5.54
CA GLY A 53 1.20 21.57 -6.40
C GLY A 53 0.93 21.58 -7.90
N ALA A 54 1.52 22.57 -8.57
CA ALA A 54 1.66 22.66 -10.01
C ALA A 54 2.59 21.58 -10.59
N ALA A 55 2.23 20.30 -10.41
CA ALA A 55 2.81 19.12 -11.07
C ALA A 55 1.80 18.46 -12.03
N GLY A 56 0.57 18.99 -12.13
CA GLY A 56 -0.53 18.42 -12.93
C GLY A 56 -0.43 18.58 -14.46
N SER A 57 0.73 18.93 -15.02
CA SER A 57 0.88 19.16 -16.47
C SER A 57 1.75 18.14 -17.21
N ALA A 58 2.48 17.25 -16.52
CA ALA A 58 3.27 16.20 -17.17
C ALA A 58 2.47 14.91 -17.47
N ALA A 59 1.25 14.80 -16.91
CA ALA A 59 0.45 13.58 -16.87
C ALA A 59 -0.50 13.35 -18.07
N LYS A 60 -0.47 14.23 -19.10
CA LYS A 60 -1.31 14.04 -20.29
C LYS A 60 -0.65 13.05 -21.25
N GLY A 61 -0.84 11.75 -21.01
CA GLY A 61 -0.48 10.68 -21.94
C GLY A 61 0.28 9.49 -21.34
N ARG A 62 0.89 9.64 -20.16
CA ARG A 62 1.63 8.57 -19.49
C ARG A 62 0.72 7.50 -18.87
N ARG A 63 1.04 6.23 -19.02
CA ARG A 63 0.30 5.09 -18.43
C ARG A 63 1.10 4.48 -17.28
N TYR A 64 0.41 3.99 -16.25
CA TYR A 64 1.02 3.45 -15.05
C TYR A 64 0.81 1.94 -15.01
N LEU A 65 1.89 1.16 -14.91
CA LEU A 65 1.83 -0.27 -14.68
C LEU A 65 2.09 -0.54 -13.19
N LEU A 66 1.14 -1.18 -12.52
CA LEU A 66 1.27 -1.63 -11.15
C LEU A 66 1.19 -3.16 -11.12
N TYR A 67 1.87 -3.79 -10.17
CA TYR A 67 1.81 -5.24 -9.97
C TYR A 67 1.90 -5.57 -8.49
N ASP A 68 1.28 -6.68 -8.10
CA ASP A 68 1.45 -7.27 -6.77
C ASP A 68 1.92 -8.72 -6.90
N VAL A 69 2.41 -9.27 -5.81
CA VAL A 69 2.92 -10.64 -5.74
C VAL A 69 2.11 -11.40 -4.69
N ASN A 70 1.89 -12.69 -4.93
CA ASN A 70 1.17 -13.56 -4.00
C ASN A 70 1.73 -13.40 -2.56
N PRO A 71 0.88 -13.19 -1.53
CA PRO A 71 1.35 -12.87 -0.18
C PRO A 71 2.41 -13.81 0.44
N PRO A 72 2.39 -15.14 0.21
CA PRO A 72 3.40 -16.06 0.73
C PRO A 72 4.81 -15.86 0.16
N GLU A 73 4.96 -15.12 -0.95
CA GLU A 73 6.23 -14.97 -1.65
C GLU A 73 7.23 -14.11 -0.86
N GLY A 74 8.45 -14.63 -0.70
CA GLY A 74 9.55 -13.97 0.01
C GLY A 74 10.23 -12.84 -0.78
N PHE A 75 11.18 -12.15 -0.15
CA PHE A 75 11.88 -11.00 -0.74
C PHE A 75 12.47 -11.28 -2.12
N ASN A 76 13.23 -12.37 -2.23
CA ASN A 76 14.02 -12.66 -3.41
C ASN A 76 13.14 -13.07 -4.60
N LEU A 77 12.03 -13.76 -4.35
CA LEU A 77 11.06 -14.09 -5.38
C LEU A 77 10.35 -12.83 -5.89
N ARG A 78 10.04 -11.87 -5.01
CA ARG A 78 9.52 -10.56 -5.42
C ARG A 78 10.51 -9.77 -6.28
N ARG A 79 11.82 -9.88 -6.01
CA ARG A 79 12.89 -9.29 -6.85
C ARG A 79 12.98 -9.95 -8.24
N ASP A 80 12.77 -11.26 -8.32
CA ASP A 80 12.66 -11.95 -9.61
C ASP A 80 11.43 -11.50 -10.41
N VAL A 81 10.26 -11.40 -9.75
CA VAL A 81 9.04 -10.88 -10.37
C VAL A 81 9.26 -9.47 -10.93
N TYR A 82 9.96 -8.60 -10.21
CA TYR A 82 10.32 -7.26 -10.70
C TYR A 82 11.05 -7.32 -12.04
N ILE A 83 12.03 -8.23 -12.21
CA ILE A 83 12.77 -8.37 -13.47
C ILE A 83 11.83 -8.77 -14.62
N ARG A 84 10.89 -9.69 -14.36
CA ARG A 84 9.89 -10.11 -15.35
C ARG A 84 8.96 -8.98 -15.75
N VAL A 85 8.48 -8.19 -14.79
CA VAL A 85 7.62 -7.02 -15.04
C VAL A 85 8.40 -5.91 -15.75
N ALA A 86 9.66 -5.70 -15.40
CA ALA A 86 10.53 -4.74 -16.09
C ALA A 86 10.74 -5.13 -17.56
N SER A 87 10.87 -6.41 -17.87
CA SER A 87 10.93 -6.92 -19.25
C SER A 87 9.64 -6.66 -20.03
N LEU A 88 8.48 -6.87 -19.40
CA LEU A 88 7.18 -6.49 -19.97
C LEU A 88 7.11 -4.98 -20.22
N LEU A 89 7.51 -4.14 -19.25
CA LEU A 89 7.50 -2.68 -19.41
C LEU A 89 8.37 -2.23 -20.59
N LYS A 90 9.56 -2.81 -20.76
CA LYS A 90 10.43 -2.55 -21.94
C LYS A 90 9.75 -2.90 -23.26
N THR A 91 8.84 -3.88 -23.26
CA THR A 91 8.05 -4.22 -24.45
C THR A 91 6.96 -3.18 -24.69
N LEU A 92 6.24 -2.75 -23.64
CA LEU A 92 5.20 -1.72 -23.72
C LEU A 92 5.75 -0.35 -24.16
N LEU A 93 6.94 0.00 -23.67
CA LEU A 93 7.65 1.24 -23.98
C LEU A 93 8.03 1.39 -25.46
N LYS A 94 7.97 0.31 -26.25
CA LYS A 94 8.15 0.39 -27.71
C LYS A 94 6.94 1.01 -28.42
N THR A 95 5.80 1.09 -27.75
CA THR A 95 4.52 1.51 -28.35
C THR A 95 3.94 2.75 -27.68
N GLU A 96 3.96 2.82 -26.35
CA GLU A 96 3.35 3.93 -25.59
C GLU A 96 4.25 4.35 -24.41
N ASP A 97 4.02 5.53 -23.83
CA ASP A 97 4.73 5.98 -22.63
C ASP A 97 4.16 5.30 -21.38
N TRP A 98 4.95 4.39 -20.79
CA TRP A 98 4.60 3.63 -19.59
C TRP A 98 5.62 3.87 -18.48
N VAL A 99 5.16 3.96 -17.25
CA VAL A 99 6.01 3.98 -16.05
C VAL A 99 5.62 2.83 -15.13
N LEU A 100 6.62 2.16 -14.55
CA LEU A 100 6.39 1.14 -13.53
C LEU A 100 6.21 1.81 -12.17
N VAL A 101 5.11 1.53 -11.50
CA VAL A 101 4.93 1.90 -10.10
C VAL A 101 5.45 0.76 -9.24
N LEU A 102 6.42 1.08 -8.40
CA LEU A 102 7.07 0.11 -7.53
C LEU A 102 6.12 -0.25 -6.37
N PRO A 103 5.79 -1.54 -6.18
CA PRO A 103 4.88 -1.96 -5.11
C PRO A 103 5.58 -1.84 -3.76
N PRO A 104 4.99 -1.12 -2.78
CA PRO A 104 5.59 -0.99 -1.46
C PRO A 104 5.80 -2.35 -0.80
N TRP A 105 6.92 -2.48 -0.09
CA TRP A 105 7.23 -3.68 0.66
C TRP A 105 6.33 -3.77 1.90
N GLY A 106 5.84 -4.97 2.20
CA GLY A 106 5.05 -5.21 3.39
C GLY A 106 4.65 -6.67 3.57
N ARG A 107 4.31 -7.02 4.82
CA ARG A 107 3.77 -8.34 5.22
C ARG A 107 4.54 -9.51 4.65
N LEU A 108 5.79 -9.52 5.05
CA LEU A 108 6.81 -10.39 4.55
C LEU A 108 6.87 -11.56 5.55
N TYR A 109 6.30 -12.72 5.17
CA TYR A 109 5.88 -13.80 6.10
C TYR A 109 7.02 -14.33 7.00
N HIS A 110 8.25 -14.32 6.51
CA HIS A 110 9.47 -14.76 7.21
C HIS A 110 10.16 -13.72 8.13
N TRP A 111 9.60 -12.52 8.31
CA TRP A 111 10.32 -11.36 8.86
C TRP A 111 9.47 -10.57 9.86
N GLN A 112 8.33 -11.13 10.26
CA GLN A 112 7.41 -10.51 11.20
C GLN A 112 8.10 -10.39 12.57
N SER A 113 8.75 -9.26 12.81
CA SER A 113 8.98 -8.80 14.17
C SER A 113 7.61 -8.37 14.71
N PRO A 114 7.10 -8.99 15.79
CA PRO A 114 5.75 -8.71 16.29
C PRO A 114 5.55 -7.23 16.67
N ASP A 115 6.64 -6.50 16.92
CA ASP A 115 6.62 -5.12 17.40
C ASP A 115 6.91 -4.06 16.32
N ILE A 116 7.07 -4.45 15.04
CA ILE A 116 7.41 -3.50 13.97
C ILE A 116 6.33 -3.50 12.89
N HIS A 117 5.73 -2.33 12.66
CA HIS A 117 4.78 -2.11 11.56
C HIS A 117 5.51 -2.09 10.21
N GLN A 118 5.79 -3.27 9.65
CA GLN A 118 6.49 -3.46 8.37
C GLN A 118 5.50 -3.47 7.19
N VAL A 119 4.88 -2.34 6.92
CA VAL A 119 3.93 -2.15 5.80
C VAL A 119 4.23 -0.82 5.12
N ARG A 120 3.93 -0.72 3.82
CA ARG A 120 4.13 0.50 3.00
C ARG A 120 5.58 0.97 2.92
N ILE A 121 6.57 0.08 3.06
CA ILE A 121 7.98 0.46 3.01
C ILE A 121 8.38 0.75 1.53
N PRO A 122 8.95 1.92 1.21
CA PRO A 122 9.31 2.26 -0.16
C PRO A 122 10.53 1.46 -0.64
N TRP A 123 10.76 1.44 -1.95
CA TRP A 123 11.93 0.78 -2.53
C TRP A 123 13.23 1.51 -2.24
N SER A 124 13.19 2.82 -2.03
CA SER A 124 14.35 3.63 -1.66
C SER A 124 15.09 3.17 -0.40
N GLU A 125 14.42 2.45 0.50
CA GLU A 125 15.05 1.88 1.70
C GLU A 125 16.00 0.71 1.39
N PHE A 126 15.83 0.06 0.23
CA PHE A 126 16.60 -1.13 -0.17
C PHE A 126 17.39 -0.96 -1.46
N PHE A 127 16.97 -0.06 -2.34
CA PHE A 127 17.52 0.10 -3.69
C PHE A 127 17.73 1.57 -4.05
N ASP A 128 18.79 1.82 -4.81
CA ASP A 128 19.04 3.14 -5.40
C ASP A 128 18.09 3.37 -6.58
N LEU A 129 17.04 4.17 -6.38
CA LEU A 129 16.04 4.48 -7.41
C LEU A 129 16.64 5.11 -8.68
N PRO A 130 17.60 6.06 -8.62
CA PRO A 130 18.31 6.54 -9.79
C PRO A 130 18.94 5.43 -10.63
N SER A 131 19.53 4.40 -10.00
CA SER A 131 20.08 3.26 -10.71
C SER A 131 19.01 2.37 -11.34
N LEU A 132 17.87 2.14 -10.68
CA LEU A 132 16.74 1.44 -11.29
C LEU A 132 16.20 2.20 -12.50
N ASN A 133 16.10 3.52 -12.38
CA ASN A 133 15.59 4.42 -13.42
C ASN A 133 16.45 4.49 -14.68
N LYS A 134 17.73 4.10 -14.61
CA LYS A 134 18.59 3.94 -15.81
C LYS A 134 18.12 2.80 -16.72
N ASN A 135 17.41 1.81 -16.18
CA ASN A 135 16.99 0.62 -16.93
C ASN A 135 15.56 0.73 -17.45
N ILE A 136 14.64 1.20 -16.61
CA ILE A 136 13.23 1.44 -16.93
C ILE A 136 12.71 2.63 -16.12
N PRO A 137 11.76 3.43 -16.65
CA PRO A 137 11.11 4.48 -15.86
C PRO A 137 10.29 3.83 -14.73
N ALA A 138 10.66 4.14 -13.50
CA ALA A 138 10.05 3.62 -12.28
C ALA A 138 9.87 4.73 -11.24
N ILE A 139 8.71 4.71 -10.58
CA ILE A 139 8.36 5.64 -9.51
C ILE A 139 7.83 4.88 -8.29
N GLU A 140 7.93 5.49 -7.12
CA GLU A 140 7.32 4.96 -5.91
C GLU A 140 5.78 5.09 -5.95
N TYR A 141 5.10 4.27 -5.15
CA TYR A 141 3.63 4.27 -5.11
C TYR A 141 3.02 5.59 -4.65
N GLU A 142 3.61 6.25 -3.65
CA GLU A 142 3.12 7.56 -3.18
C GLU A 142 3.25 8.64 -4.26
N GLN A 143 4.32 8.58 -5.07
CA GLN A 143 4.48 9.47 -6.21
C GLN A 143 3.39 9.22 -7.27
N PHE A 144 3.01 7.96 -7.50
CA PHE A 144 1.87 7.64 -8.37
C PHE A 144 0.55 8.26 -7.88
N ILE A 145 0.27 8.24 -6.57
CA ILE A 145 -0.96 8.86 -6.02
C ILE A 145 -0.94 10.37 -6.29
N ALA A 146 0.20 11.02 -6.09
CA ALA A 146 0.36 12.45 -6.30
C ALA A 146 0.24 12.85 -7.79
N GLU A 147 0.80 12.06 -8.72
CA GLU A 147 0.78 12.35 -10.15
C GLU A 147 -0.55 12.00 -10.83
N SER A 148 -1.19 10.90 -10.42
CA SER A 148 -2.43 10.41 -11.05
C SER A 148 -3.69 11.14 -10.58
N GLY A 149 -3.59 11.90 -9.49
CA GLY A 149 -4.69 12.67 -8.91
C GLY A 149 -5.56 11.91 -7.93
N GLY A 150 -5.06 10.79 -7.41
CA GLY A 150 -5.68 10.05 -6.33
C GLY A 150 -5.32 8.57 -6.33
N PRO A 151 -5.71 7.82 -5.29
CA PRO A 151 -5.36 6.41 -5.15
C PRO A 151 -6.32 5.50 -5.94
N PHE A 152 -6.58 5.84 -7.21
CA PHE A 152 -7.50 5.11 -8.08
C PHE A 152 -6.75 4.29 -9.12
N ILE A 153 -7.02 2.99 -9.15
CA ILE A 153 -6.51 2.05 -10.14
C ILE A 153 -7.68 1.67 -11.03
N GLU A 154 -7.56 1.94 -12.32
CA GLU A 154 -8.70 1.78 -13.21
C GLU A 154 -9.04 0.32 -13.52
N GLN A 155 -8.03 -0.48 -13.84
CA GLN A 155 -8.21 -1.87 -14.19
C GLN A 155 -7.22 -2.73 -13.41
N VAL A 156 -7.78 -3.67 -12.65
CA VAL A 156 -7.02 -4.71 -11.95
C VAL A 156 -7.26 -6.02 -12.69
N TYR A 157 -6.18 -6.67 -13.10
CA TYR A 157 -6.22 -8.02 -13.64
C TYR A 157 -5.69 -9.01 -12.62
N VAL A 158 -6.52 -9.96 -12.20
CA VAL A 158 -6.09 -11.08 -11.37
C VAL A 158 -5.61 -12.19 -12.28
N LEU A 159 -4.31 -12.47 -12.25
CA LEU A 159 -3.70 -13.51 -13.07
C LEU A 159 -3.92 -14.88 -12.45
N GLN A 160 -4.35 -15.84 -13.26
CA GLN A 160 -4.63 -17.21 -12.86
C GLN A 160 -4.15 -18.19 -13.95
N SER A 161 -4.09 -19.48 -13.62
CA SER A 161 -3.89 -20.53 -14.63
C SER A 161 -5.15 -20.76 -15.47
N TYR A 162 -5.04 -21.57 -16.53
CA TYR A 162 -6.21 -22.12 -17.21
C TYR A 162 -6.81 -23.24 -16.35
N ALA A 163 -8.13 -23.19 -16.11
CA ALA A 163 -8.83 -24.18 -15.30
C ALA A 163 -8.76 -25.59 -15.90
N GLU A 164 -8.72 -25.68 -17.22
CA GLU A 164 -8.53 -26.90 -18.00
C GLU A 164 -7.09 -27.44 -17.97
N GLY A 165 -6.14 -26.72 -17.36
CA GLY A 165 -4.71 -27.03 -17.39
C GLY A 165 -4.10 -26.88 -18.79
N TRP A 166 -2.97 -27.55 -19.02
CA TRP A 166 -2.33 -27.64 -20.33
C TRP A 166 -2.24 -29.11 -20.75
N LYS A 167 -2.35 -29.37 -22.06
CA LYS A 167 -2.15 -30.70 -22.62
C LYS A 167 -0.66 -30.97 -22.77
N GLU A 168 -0.27 -32.21 -22.50
CA GLU A 168 1.12 -32.66 -22.65
C GLU A 168 1.54 -32.54 -24.12
N GLY A 169 2.62 -31.81 -24.40
CA GLY A 169 3.15 -31.60 -25.75
C GLY A 169 2.62 -30.38 -26.53
N THR A 170 1.72 -29.56 -25.97
CA THR A 170 1.21 -28.34 -26.63
C THR A 170 1.33 -27.14 -25.68
N TRP A 171 2.57 -26.72 -25.39
CA TRP A 171 2.80 -25.49 -24.64
C TRP A 171 2.72 -24.30 -25.59
N GLU A 172 1.67 -23.50 -25.43
CA GLU A 172 1.41 -22.30 -26.23
C GLU A 172 1.33 -21.10 -25.29
N GLU A 173 1.95 -19.99 -25.70
CA GLU A 173 1.77 -18.72 -24.99
C GLU A 173 0.40 -18.15 -25.34
N LYS A 174 -0.45 -17.98 -24.33
CA LYS A 174 -1.82 -17.48 -24.48
C LYS A 174 -2.28 -16.74 -23.24
N ILE A 175 -3.20 -15.82 -23.48
CA ILE A 175 -3.84 -15.02 -22.45
C ILE A 175 -5.30 -14.77 -22.83
N ASP A 176 -6.22 -15.08 -21.92
CA ASP A 176 -7.65 -14.92 -22.15
C ASP A 176 -8.33 -14.35 -20.90
N GLU A 177 -9.30 -13.46 -21.10
CA GLU A 177 -10.23 -13.07 -20.04
C GLU A 177 -11.17 -14.25 -19.75
N ARG A 178 -11.18 -14.71 -18.50
CA ARG A 178 -11.92 -15.89 -18.05
C ARG A 178 -12.61 -15.60 -16.71
N PRO A 179 -13.64 -16.37 -16.34
CA PRO A 179 -14.18 -16.32 -14.98
C PRO A 179 -13.08 -16.57 -13.94
N CYS A 180 -13.15 -15.85 -12.83
CA CYS A 180 -12.24 -16.07 -11.71
C CYS A 180 -12.42 -17.48 -11.16
N ILE A 181 -11.31 -18.23 -11.05
CA ILE A 181 -11.32 -19.60 -10.53
C ILE A 181 -11.55 -19.57 -9.02
N ASP A 182 -10.73 -18.78 -8.32
CA ASP A 182 -10.83 -18.59 -6.90
C ASP A 182 -11.73 -17.40 -6.55
N GLN A 183 -12.22 -17.39 -5.31
CA GLN A 183 -12.95 -16.25 -4.78
C GLN A 183 -12.05 -15.00 -4.78
N LEU A 184 -12.52 -13.93 -5.44
CA LEU A 184 -11.82 -12.66 -5.47
C LEU A 184 -11.60 -12.12 -4.06
N LEU A 185 -10.36 -11.73 -3.78
CA LEU A 185 -10.00 -11.00 -2.55
C LEU A 185 -10.42 -9.52 -2.59
N TYR A 186 -10.99 -9.08 -3.71
CA TYR A 186 -11.51 -7.73 -3.90
C TYR A 186 -13.02 -7.72 -3.66
N SER A 187 -13.49 -6.74 -2.90
CA SER A 187 -14.92 -6.55 -2.61
C SER A 187 -15.35 -5.12 -2.94
N LYS A 188 -16.60 -4.95 -3.36
CA LYS A 188 -17.14 -3.63 -3.67
C LYS A 188 -17.51 -2.87 -2.40
N ASP A 189 -17.27 -1.56 -2.40
CA ASP A 189 -17.75 -0.64 -1.38
C ASP A 189 -19.12 -0.04 -1.72
N LYS A 190 -19.59 0.89 -0.89
CA LYS A 190 -20.90 1.56 -1.05
C LYS A 190 -21.01 2.37 -2.35
N HIS A 191 -19.88 2.73 -2.96
CA HIS A 191 -19.80 3.50 -4.20
C HIS A 191 -19.46 2.61 -5.41
N GLU A 192 -19.60 1.28 -5.27
CA GLU A 192 -19.31 0.29 -6.30
C GLU A 192 -17.83 0.19 -6.72
N TYR A 193 -16.91 0.79 -5.95
CA TYR A 193 -15.48 0.65 -6.16
C TYR A 193 -14.92 -0.57 -5.45
N TYR A 194 -13.93 -1.22 -6.05
CA TYR A 194 -13.27 -2.39 -5.47
C TYR A 194 -12.25 -1.97 -4.41
N ARG A 195 -12.41 -2.51 -3.20
CA ARG A 195 -11.43 -2.49 -2.10
C ARG A 195 -10.68 -3.81 -2.09
N GLY A 196 -9.44 -3.77 -1.65
CA GLY A 196 -8.56 -4.93 -1.56
C GLY A 196 -7.34 -4.62 -0.70
N TRP A 197 -6.33 -5.49 -0.76
CA TRP A 197 -5.10 -5.33 0.01
C TRP A 197 -4.32 -4.06 -0.37
N PHE A 198 -4.10 -3.83 -1.67
CA PHE A 198 -3.39 -2.66 -2.24
C PHE A 198 -2.17 -2.21 -1.41
N TRP A 199 -1.27 -3.14 -1.10
CA TRP A 199 -0.02 -2.91 -0.33
C TRP A 199 -0.22 -2.28 1.06
N GLY A 200 -1.41 -2.42 1.62
CA GLY A 200 -1.80 -1.87 2.91
C GLY A 200 -2.36 -0.45 2.84
N TYR A 201 -2.62 0.10 1.66
CA TYR A 201 -3.27 1.41 1.46
C TYR A 201 -4.79 1.23 1.43
N GLU A 202 -5.46 1.58 2.53
CA GLU A 202 -6.90 1.40 2.70
C GLU A 202 -7.75 2.38 1.88
N GLU A 203 -7.12 3.47 1.43
CA GLU A 203 -7.67 4.51 0.57
C GLU A 203 -7.72 4.08 -0.90
N THR A 204 -6.93 3.10 -1.30
CA THR A 204 -6.80 2.68 -2.71
C THR A 204 -8.04 1.96 -3.21
N ARG A 205 -8.50 2.34 -4.41
CA ARG A 205 -9.71 1.81 -5.03
C ARG A 205 -9.45 1.32 -6.45
N GLY A 206 -9.97 0.14 -6.77
CA GLY A 206 -10.05 -0.38 -8.14
C GLY A 206 -11.37 0.00 -8.79
N LEU A 207 -11.37 0.50 -10.03
CA LEU A 207 -12.63 0.78 -10.75
C LEU A 207 -13.22 -0.49 -11.38
N LYS A 208 -12.37 -1.32 -11.98
CA LYS A 208 -12.74 -2.60 -12.57
C LYS A 208 -11.76 -3.71 -12.16
N VAL A 209 -12.29 -4.89 -11.87
CA VAL A 209 -11.52 -6.10 -11.57
C VAL A 209 -12.00 -7.21 -12.51
N SER A 210 -11.08 -7.86 -13.22
CA SER A 210 -11.36 -9.09 -13.97
C SER A 210 -10.21 -10.07 -13.87
N CYS A 211 -10.48 -11.34 -14.20
CA CYS A 211 -9.49 -12.41 -14.12
C CYS A 211 -8.97 -12.77 -15.52
N LEU A 212 -7.66 -12.93 -15.64
CA LEU A 212 -6.99 -13.36 -16.87
C LEU A 212 -6.33 -14.71 -16.63
N SER A 213 -6.74 -15.72 -17.39
CA SER A 213 -5.99 -16.97 -17.47
C SER A 213 -4.79 -16.76 -18.38
N VAL A 214 -3.59 -17.03 -17.86
CA VAL A 214 -2.33 -16.75 -18.56
C VAL A 214 -1.42 -17.98 -18.56
N GLN A 215 -0.78 -18.20 -19.70
CA GLN A 215 0.27 -19.19 -19.89
C GLN A 215 1.34 -18.56 -20.78
N GLY A 216 2.57 -18.45 -20.28
CA GLY A 216 3.66 -17.85 -21.05
C GLY A 216 4.55 -16.91 -20.24
N SER A 217 5.43 -16.23 -20.97
CA SER A 217 6.26 -15.15 -20.45
C SER A 217 5.43 -13.89 -20.13
N ALA A 218 5.98 -12.98 -19.31
CA ALA A 218 5.27 -11.75 -18.92
C ALA A 218 4.85 -10.89 -20.14
N SER A 219 5.61 -10.94 -21.23
CA SER A 219 5.33 -10.21 -22.47
C SER A 219 4.02 -10.61 -23.15
N VAL A 220 3.46 -11.79 -22.85
CA VAL A 220 2.15 -12.22 -23.35
C VAL A 220 1.02 -11.25 -22.95
N MET A 221 1.22 -10.48 -21.87
CA MET A 221 0.27 -9.46 -21.43
C MET A 221 0.25 -8.20 -22.31
N ALA A 222 1.30 -7.93 -23.08
CA ALA A 222 1.44 -6.66 -23.79
C ALA A 222 0.24 -6.33 -24.71
N PRO A 223 -0.29 -7.27 -25.52
CA PRO A 223 -1.45 -7.00 -26.35
C PRO A 223 -2.70 -6.62 -25.55
N VAL A 224 -2.90 -7.20 -24.36
CA VAL A 224 -4.07 -6.89 -23.50
C VAL A 224 -3.95 -5.47 -22.93
N LEU A 225 -2.75 -5.11 -22.46
CA LEU A 225 -2.49 -3.78 -21.88
C LEU A 225 -2.57 -2.67 -22.93
N LEU A 226 -2.14 -2.93 -24.16
CA LEU A 226 -2.20 -1.96 -25.27
C LEU A 226 -3.62 -1.83 -25.86
N LYS A 227 -4.40 -2.92 -25.96
CA LYS A 227 -5.76 -2.90 -26.56
C LYS A 227 -6.83 -2.28 -25.67
N ASN A 228 -6.70 -2.37 -24.34
CA ASN A 228 -7.75 -1.87 -23.43
C ASN A 228 -7.58 -0.36 -23.18
N THR A 229 -7.73 0.41 -24.25
CA THR A 229 -7.49 1.86 -24.35
C THR A 229 -8.64 2.70 -23.76
N SER A 230 -9.70 2.08 -23.25
CA SER A 230 -10.80 2.79 -22.57
C SER A 230 -10.39 3.35 -21.20
N ALA A 231 -9.16 3.07 -20.76
CA ALA A 231 -8.59 3.50 -19.49
C ALA A 231 -8.38 5.04 -19.36
N ARG A 232 -8.97 5.84 -20.24
CA ARG A 232 -8.86 7.31 -20.23
C ARG A 232 -10.08 8.01 -20.84
N ASP A 233 -10.94 7.30 -21.55
CA ASP A 233 -11.90 7.91 -22.48
C ASP A 233 -13.29 8.16 -21.91
N PHE A 234 -13.50 8.02 -20.59
CA PHE A 234 -14.82 8.20 -19.98
C PHE A 234 -15.14 9.64 -19.56
N ARG A 235 -14.29 10.64 -19.81
CA ARG A 235 -14.53 12.00 -19.29
C ARG A 235 -14.90 13.01 -20.37
N GLU A 236 -16.03 12.79 -21.05
CA GLU A 236 -16.87 13.84 -21.64
C GLU A 236 -18.27 13.35 -22.07
N ARG A 237 -18.94 12.54 -21.23
CA ARG A 237 -20.37 12.26 -21.41
C ARG A 237 -21.17 12.65 -20.18
N HIS A 238 -21.45 13.94 -20.09
CA HIS A 238 -22.66 14.44 -19.46
C HIS A 238 -23.45 15.25 -20.51
N PRO A 239 -24.78 15.10 -20.57
CA PRO A 239 -25.64 15.88 -21.45
C PRO A 239 -25.64 17.38 -21.11
#